data_AF-A0A939VJ57-F1
#
_entry.id   AF-A0A939VJ57-F1
#
_cell.length_a   1.000
_cell.length_b   1.000
_cell.length_c   1.000
_cell.angle_alpha   90.00
_cell.angle_beta   90.00
_cell.angle_gamma   90.00
#
_symmetry.space_group_name_H-M   'P 1'
#
loop_
_entity.id
_entity.type
_entity.pdbx_description
1 polymer ?
#
loop_
_entity_poly.entity_id
_entity_poly.type
_entity_poly.pdbx_seq_one_letter_code
_entity_poly.pdbx_strand_id
1 'polypeptide(L)'
;ELLHRVAKVLNGEKVAMPQFTSCCPAWIMFMEKNFPDLLDNLSTAKSPQQMFGPVAKNFFAKKIGVKREDMVVVSVMPCLAKKSEVARDEFKVNGDPDVNFSISTRELAHLIKQFNIDLNKLPEEDFDSPLGESTGAAVIFGATGGVMEAALRTAYEVHTKKTLPRIDFEEVRGLDGVKTATVDFDGLPVKVAVCHTLSNARAMMEEVRNGNPRGFHFIEVMACPGGCIGGAGQPYHHGNSDIIRKRMEATYREDAGKPIRKSHENPDIIAIYKEYYGEPCGHLSHEQLHTKYFDRSTKVEFEG
;
A
#
# COMPACT_ATOMS: atom_id res chain seq x y z
N GLU A 1 -10.30 -4.48 -6.52
CA GLU A 1 -10.11 -3.55 -7.66
C GLU A 1 -9.44 -4.19 -8.88
N LEU A 2 -8.21 -4.71 -8.80
CA LEU A 2 -7.49 -5.28 -9.96
C LEU A 2 -8.32 -6.28 -10.76
N LEU A 3 -8.92 -7.26 -10.09
CA LEU A 3 -9.78 -8.24 -10.74
C LEU A 3 -10.97 -7.62 -11.48
N HIS A 4 -11.56 -6.54 -10.95
CA HIS A 4 -12.66 -5.84 -11.62
C HIS A 4 -12.18 -5.16 -12.91
N ARG A 5 -10.99 -4.54 -12.91
CA ARG A 5 -10.43 -3.92 -14.12
C ARG A 5 -10.06 -4.99 -15.15
N VAL A 6 -9.42 -6.08 -14.74
CA VAL A 6 -9.07 -7.20 -15.63
C VAL A 6 -10.33 -7.81 -16.26
N ALA A 7 -11.37 -8.07 -15.46
CA ALA A 7 -12.65 -8.60 -15.98
C ALA A 7 -13.29 -7.66 -17.02
N LYS A 8 -13.28 -6.34 -16.77
CA LYS A 8 -13.78 -5.34 -17.72
C LYS A 8 -13.02 -5.37 -19.05
N VAL A 9 -11.69 -5.44 -19.02
CA VAL A 9 -10.87 -5.59 -20.23
C VAL A 9 -11.23 -6.86 -21.00
N LEU A 10 -11.37 -7.99 -20.31
CA LEU A 10 -11.73 -9.27 -20.93
C LEU A 10 -13.14 -9.23 -21.57
N ASN A 11 -14.04 -8.42 -21.01
CA ASN A 11 -15.38 -8.20 -21.57
C ASN A 11 -15.43 -7.13 -22.68
N GLY A 12 -14.29 -6.57 -23.08
CA GLY A 12 -14.21 -5.50 -24.09
C GLY A 12 -14.67 -4.13 -23.59
N GLU A 13 -14.85 -3.95 -22.28
CA GLU A 13 -15.19 -2.66 -21.69
C GLU A 13 -13.95 -1.76 -21.60
N LYS A 14 -14.16 -0.45 -21.81
CA LYS A 14 -13.09 0.54 -21.68
C LYS A 14 -12.80 0.82 -20.20
N VAL A 15 -11.60 0.51 -19.75
CA VAL A 15 -11.08 0.84 -18.42
C VAL A 15 -9.60 1.22 -18.52
N ALA A 16 -9.16 2.15 -17.67
CA ALA A 16 -7.76 2.60 -17.65
C ALA A 16 -6.82 1.47 -17.17
N MET A 17 -5.89 1.08 -18.05
CA MET A 17 -4.89 0.04 -17.84
C MET A 17 -3.54 0.45 -18.47
N PRO A 18 -2.39 0.01 -17.92
CA PRO A 18 -2.21 -0.82 -16.73
C PRO A 18 -2.68 -0.11 -15.46
N GLN A 19 -3.05 -0.88 -14.44
CA GLN A 19 -3.32 -0.34 -13.12
C GLN A 19 -2.00 -0.12 -12.36
N PHE A 20 -1.83 1.05 -11.74
CA PHE A 20 -0.73 1.36 -10.84
C PHE A 20 -1.16 1.29 -9.38
N THR A 21 -0.26 0.84 -8.51
CA THR A 21 -0.46 0.93 -7.05
C THR A 21 -0.50 2.39 -6.57
N SER A 22 -1.15 2.63 -5.43
CA SER A 22 -1.38 3.97 -4.88
C SER A 22 -0.79 4.22 -3.48
N CYS A 23 -0.13 3.24 -2.88
CA CYS A 23 0.24 3.29 -1.47
C CYS A 23 1.41 4.24 -1.12
N CYS A 24 2.22 4.63 -2.12
CA CYS A 24 3.38 5.50 -1.95
C CYS A 24 3.00 6.98 -2.20
N PRO A 25 3.01 7.85 -1.18
CA PRO A 25 2.53 9.23 -1.34
C PRO A 25 3.41 10.10 -2.25
N ALA A 26 4.72 9.82 -2.26
CA ALA A 26 5.64 10.49 -3.16
C ALA A 26 5.36 10.13 -4.63
N TRP A 27 4.94 8.89 -4.89
CA TRP A 27 4.47 8.46 -6.20
C TRP A 27 3.16 9.14 -6.60
N ILE A 28 2.18 9.20 -5.69
CA ILE A 28 0.92 9.92 -5.95
C ILE A 28 1.17 11.38 -6.29
N MET A 29 1.98 12.09 -5.49
CA MET A 29 2.31 13.49 -5.76
C MET A 29 3.04 13.67 -7.10
N PHE A 30 3.92 12.72 -7.45
CA PHE A 30 4.61 12.72 -8.74
C PHE A 30 3.61 12.58 -9.90
N MET A 31 2.67 11.64 -9.81
CA MET A 31 1.61 11.43 -10.80
C MET A 31 0.72 12.67 -10.96
N GLU A 32 0.18 13.19 -9.86
CA GLU A 32 -0.69 14.38 -9.84
C GLU A 32 -0.04 15.60 -10.51
N LYS A 33 1.30 15.73 -10.46
CA LYS A 33 2.03 16.86 -11.04
C LYS A 33 2.51 16.63 -12.48
N ASN A 34 2.89 15.40 -12.83
CA ASN A 34 3.65 15.13 -14.06
C ASN A 34 2.86 14.30 -15.09
N PHE A 35 1.85 13.55 -14.65
CA PHE A 35 1.07 12.64 -15.48
C PHE A 35 -0.44 12.75 -15.14
N PRO A 36 -1.03 13.97 -15.13
CA PRO A 36 -2.44 14.15 -14.80
C PRO A 36 -3.38 13.43 -15.78
N ASP A 37 -2.92 13.21 -17.01
CA ASP A 37 -3.61 12.44 -18.06
C ASP A 37 -3.74 10.94 -17.76
N LEU A 38 -2.96 10.42 -16.80
CA LEU A 38 -2.93 8.99 -16.45
C LEU A 38 -3.37 8.72 -15.00
N LEU A 39 -4.09 9.65 -14.37
CA LEU A 39 -4.57 9.48 -13.00
C LEU A 39 -5.58 8.33 -12.86
N ASP A 40 -6.38 8.07 -13.90
CA ASP A 40 -7.34 6.95 -13.90
C ASP A 40 -6.64 5.59 -13.88
N ASN A 41 -5.36 5.52 -14.28
CA ASN A 41 -4.57 4.30 -14.17
C ASN A 41 -4.18 3.99 -12.71
N LEU A 42 -4.26 4.93 -11.77
CA LEU A 42 -4.00 4.66 -10.35
C LEU A 42 -5.15 3.85 -9.73
N SER A 43 -4.80 2.90 -8.87
CA SER A 43 -5.75 2.24 -7.96
C SER A 43 -6.46 3.28 -7.11
N THR A 44 -7.76 3.17 -6.93
CA THR A 44 -8.48 4.07 -6.02
C THR A 44 -8.33 3.66 -4.56
N ALA A 45 -7.76 2.48 -4.26
CA ALA A 45 -7.49 2.07 -2.87
C ALA A 45 -6.63 3.10 -2.12
N LYS A 46 -7.04 3.47 -0.90
CA LYS A 46 -6.22 4.24 0.04
C LYS A 46 -4.98 3.43 0.44
N SER A 47 -3.96 4.08 1.01
CA SER A 47 -2.83 3.33 1.57
C SER A 47 -3.23 2.62 2.88
N PRO A 48 -2.46 1.63 3.38
CA PRO A 48 -2.81 0.91 4.61
C PRO A 48 -3.07 1.82 5.81
N GLN A 49 -2.27 2.88 6.01
CA GLN A 49 -2.51 3.82 7.11
C GLN A 49 -3.85 4.55 6.95
N GLN A 50 -4.20 4.91 5.72
CA GLN A 50 -5.43 5.66 5.42
C GLN A 50 -6.66 4.77 5.25
N MET A 51 -6.48 3.45 5.11
CA MET A 51 -7.55 2.49 5.34
C MET A 51 -7.77 2.26 6.84
N PHE A 52 -6.69 2.21 7.63
CA PHE A 52 -6.78 2.02 9.08
C PHE A 52 -7.48 3.17 9.80
N GLY A 53 -7.24 4.43 9.38
CA GLY A 53 -7.89 5.60 9.96
C GLY A 53 -9.43 5.50 10.06
N PRO A 54 -10.15 5.29 8.94
CA PRO A 54 -11.59 5.03 8.94
C PRO A 54 -11.99 3.78 9.73
N VAL A 55 -11.21 2.69 9.67
CA VAL A 55 -11.49 1.48 10.46
C VAL A 55 -11.48 1.80 11.96
N ALA A 56 -10.45 2.51 12.44
CA ALA A 56 -10.36 2.93 13.83
C ALA A 56 -11.49 3.91 14.19
N LYS A 57 -11.65 4.98 13.41
CA LYS A 57 -12.54 6.11 13.75
C LYS A 57 -14.01 5.89 13.47
N ASN A 58 -14.38 5.02 12.53
CA ASN A 58 -15.77 4.83 12.13
C ASN A 58 -16.34 3.48 12.59
N PHE A 59 -15.53 2.43 12.58
CA PHE A 59 -15.94 1.10 13.03
C PHE A 59 -15.60 0.90 14.51
N PHE A 60 -14.32 0.98 14.87
CA PHE A 60 -13.89 0.65 16.22
C PHE A 60 -14.35 1.66 17.26
N ALA A 61 -14.27 2.96 16.97
CA ALA A 61 -14.76 4.02 17.86
C ALA A 61 -16.23 3.81 18.25
N LYS A 62 -17.09 3.44 17.29
CA LYS A 62 -18.49 3.09 17.56
C LYS A 62 -18.60 1.85 18.46
N LYS A 63 -17.76 0.83 18.22
CA LYS A 63 -17.75 -0.42 18.99
C LYS A 63 -17.39 -0.20 20.46
N ILE A 64 -16.54 0.79 20.76
CA ILE A 64 -16.13 1.14 22.13
C ILE A 64 -16.88 2.35 22.72
N GLY A 65 -17.86 2.90 22.01
CA GLY A 65 -18.65 4.06 22.48
C GLY A 65 -17.88 5.38 22.54
N VAL A 66 -16.80 5.52 21.77
CA VAL A 66 -15.99 6.75 21.67
C VAL A 66 -16.38 7.53 20.42
N LYS A 67 -16.47 8.86 20.52
CA LYS A 67 -16.71 9.71 19.35
C LYS A 67 -15.48 9.73 18.46
N ARG A 68 -15.69 9.86 17.16
CA ARG A 68 -14.61 9.93 16.18
C ARG A 68 -13.60 11.03 16.51
N GLU A 69 -14.11 12.20 16.90
CA GLU A 69 -13.32 13.40 17.20
C GLU A 69 -12.49 13.25 18.48
N ASP A 70 -12.91 12.36 19.38
CA ASP A 70 -12.23 12.05 20.64
C ASP A 70 -11.17 10.94 20.46
N MET A 71 -11.09 10.31 19.28
CA MET A 71 -10.11 9.27 18.97
C MET A 71 -8.92 9.84 18.19
N VAL A 72 -7.72 9.72 18.75
CA VAL A 72 -6.47 10.10 18.09
C VAL A 72 -5.79 8.88 17.49
N VAL A 73 -5.60 8.87 16.17
CA VAL A 73 -4.90 7.82 15.44
C VAL A 73 -3.49 8.28 15.08
N VAL A 74 -2.48 7.57 15.59
CA VAL A 74 -1.06 7.81 15.31
C VAL A 74 -0.48 6.63 14.53
N SER A 75 0.20 6.92 13.43
CA SER A 75 0.88 5.92 12.61
C SER A 75 2.40 6.02 12.77
N VAL A 76 3.08 4.88 12.89
CA VAL A 76 4.54 4.80 12.84
C VAL A 76 4.95 4.32 11.46
N MET A 77 5.64 5.16 10.70
CA MET A 77 5.91 4.94 9.29
C MET A 77 7.40 5.05 8.96
N PRO A 78 7.94 4.23 8.05
CA PRO A 78 9.32 4.38 7.61
C PRO A 78 9.51 5.52 6.59
N CYS A 79 8.47 6.31 6.32
CA CYS A 79 8.40 7.27 5.22
C CYS A 79 7.99 8.65 5.73
N LEU A 80 8.72 9.69 5.31
CA LEU A 80 8.37 11.08 5.64
C LEU A 80 7.16 11.58 4.82
N ALA A 81 6.97 11.08 3.61
CA ALA A 81 5.84 11.49 2.76
C ALA A 81 4.49 11.04 3.33
N LYS A 82 4.46 10.06 4.26
CA LYS A 82 3.25 9.67 4.99
C LYS A 82 2.70 10.79 5.87
N LYS A 83 3.56 11.72 6.34
CA LYS A 83 3.12 12.96 7.02
C LYS A 83 2.33 13.87 6.09
N SER A 84 2.77 14.00 4.83
CA SER A 84 2.03 14.76 3.82
C SER A 84 0.75 14.05 3.41
N GLU A 85 0.72 12.71 3.41
CA GLU A 85 -0.50 11.95 3.12
C GLU A 85 -1.59 12.18 4.18
N VAL A 86 -1.26 12.16 5.47
CA VAL A 86 -2.26 12.39 6.53
C VAL A 86 -2.83 13.81 6.52
N ALA A 87 -2.10 14.76 5.94
CA ALA A 87 -2.52 16.16 5.84
C ALA A 87 -3.47 16.44 4.65
N ARG A 88 -3.72 15.47 3.76
CA ARG A 88 -4.55 15.69 2.56
C ARG A 88 -6.03 15.88 2.94
N ASP A 89 -6.68 16.86 2.32
CA ASP A 89 -8.04 17.27 2.71
C ASP A 89 -9.10 16.22 2.41
N GLU A 90 -8.90 15.41 1.37
CA GLU A 90 -9.82 14.30 1.04
C GLU A 90 -9.80 13.15 2.06
N PHE A 91 -8.89 13.18 3.04
CA PHE A 91 -8.83 12.22 4.13
C PHE A 91 -9.34 12.80 5.45
N LYS A 92 -10.29 13.75 5.37
CA LYS A 92 -10.96 14.36 6.52
C LYS A 92 -12.46 14.15 6.42
N VAL A 93 -13.11 13.93 7.57
CA VAL A 93 -14.56 13.92 7.71
C VAL A 93 -14.93 15.09 8.61
N ASN A 94 -15.68 16.07 8.09
CA ASN A 94 -16.05 17.29 8.82
C ASN A 94 -14.85 18.03 9.45
N GLY A 95 -13.70 18.01 8.77
CA GLY A 95 -12.46 18.61 9.25
C GLY A 95 -11.60 17.70 10.15
N ASP A 96 -12.13 16.57 10.64
CA ASP A 96 -11.37 15.60 11.44
C ASP A 96 -10.63 14.58 10.54
N PRO A 97 -9.29 14.54 10.57
CA PRO A 97 -8.50 13.65 9.72
C PRO A 97 -8.67 12.17 10.09
N ASP A 98 -8.69 11.30 9.09
CA ASP A 98 -8.72 9.84 9.23
C ASP A 98 -7.55 9.33 10.10
N VAL A 99 -6.35 9.91 9.90
CA VAL A 99 -5.16 9.67 10.73
C VAL A 99 -4.65 11.02 11.22
N ASN A 100 -4.52 11.20 12.53
CA ASN A 100 -4.14 12.48 13.12
C ASN A 100 -2.65 12.78 12.93
N PHE A 101 -1.79 11.79 13.18
CA PHE A 101 -0.35 11.96 13.14
C PHE A 101 0.36 10.80 12.45
N SER A 102 1.45 11.12 11.77
CA SER A 102 2.40 10.15 11.26
C SER A 102 3.78 10.50 11.80
N ILE A 103 4.39 9.57 12.54
CA ILE A 103 5.75 9.70 13.06
C ILE A 103 6.66 8.69 12.37
N SER A 104 7.92 9.07 12.20
CA SER A 104 8.92 8.20 11.58
C SER A 104 9.47 7.18 12.57
N THR A 105 10.02 6.08 12.05
CA THR A 105 10.78 5.11 12.85
C THR A 105 11.90 5.78 13.66
N ARG A 106 12.58 6.78 13.09
CA ARG A 106 13.60 7.58 13.79
C ARG A 106 13.04 8.42 14.92
N GLU A 107 11.88 9.05 14.74
CA GLU A 107 11.23 9.86 15.79
C GLU A 107 10.78 8.97 16.94
N LEU A 108 10.16 7.82 16.65
CA LEU A 108 9.81 6.84 17.68
C LEU A 108 11.06 6.35 18.43
N ALA A 109 12.13 6.01 17.71
CA ALA A 109 13.39 5.57 18.33
C ALA A 109 14.02 6.66 19.22
N HIS A 110 13.82 7.94 18.89
CA HIS A 110 14.26 9.03 19.74
C HIS A 110 13.43 9.12 21.03
N LEU A 111 12.10 9.04 20.92
CA LEU A 111 11.20 9.03 22.08
C LEU A 111 11.52 7.88 23.04
N ILE A 112 11.65 6.66 22.52
CA ILE A 112 12.02 5.46 23.31
C ILE A 112 13.30 5.70 24.12
N LYS A 113 14.32 6.30 23.49
CA LYS A 113 15.59 6.63 24.17
C LYS A 113 15.42 7.75 25.20
N GLN A 114 14.63 8.78 24.90
CA GLN A 114 14.37 9.88 25.83
C GLN A 114 13.65 9.41 27.10
N PHE A 115 12.73 8.45 26.96
CA PHE A 115 12.01 7.83 28.08
C PHE A 115 12.78 6.67 28.73
N ASN A 116 14.02 6.41 28.31
CA ASN A 116 14.89 5.36 28.83
C ASN A 116 14.25 3.96 28.79
N ILE A 117 13.50 3.67 27.73
CA ILE A 117 12.83 2.38 27.50
C ILE A 117 13.80 1.44 26.78
N ASP A 118 14.06 0.27 27.38
CA ASP A 118 14.90 -0.78 26.80
C ASP A 118 14.00 -1.87 26.21
N LEU A 119 13.81 -1.85 24.89
CA LEU A 119 12.96 -2.80 24.17
C LEU A 119 13.37 -4.27 24.39
N ASN A 120 14.64 -4.55 24.68
CA ASN A 120 15.11 -5.93 24.89
C ASN A 120 14.71 -6.50 26.25
N LYS A 121 14.17 -5.67 27.15
CA LYS A 121 13.74 -6.05 28.50
C LYS A 121 12.23 -6.01 28.67
N LEU A 122 11.49 -5.59 27.66
CA LEU A 122 10.03 -5.58 27.72
C LEU A 122 9.51 -7.02 27.61
N PRO A 123 8.44 -7.36 28.34
CA PRO A 123 7.74 -8.62 28.11
C PRO A 123 7.13 -8.63 26.72
N GLU A 124 6.95 -9.83 26.17
CA GLU A 124 6.15 -10.00 24.96
C GLU A 124 4.67 -9.81 25.31
N GLU A 125 3.96 -9.05 24.49
CA GLU A 125 2.53 -8.79 24.61
C GLU A 125 1.88 -8.89 23.23
N ASP A 126 0.61 -9.27 23.22
CA ASP A 126 -0.19 -9.31 21.99
C ASP A 126 -0.64 -7.91 21.58
N PHE A 127 -0.90 -7.73 20.28
CA PHE A 127 -1.52 -6.51 19.77
C PHE A 127 -3.01 -6.44 20.13
N ASP A 128 -3.58 -5.24 20.12
CA ASP A 128 -4.99 -5.02 20.46
C ASP A 128 -5.97 -5.70 19.49
N SER A 129 -6.91 -6.50 19.99
CA SER A 129 -8.01 -7.04 19.18
C SER A 129 -9.21 -6.07 19.14
N PRO A 130 -9.93 -5.91 18.00
CA PRO A 130 -9.83 -6.66 16.74
C PRO A 130 -9.03 -5.93 15.65
N LEU A 131 -8.12 -5.03 16.02
CA LEU A 131 -7.40 -4.17 15.06
C LEU A 131 -5.95 -4.58 14.82
N GLY A 132 -5.41 -5.48 15.65
CA GLY A 132 -4.00 -5.78 15.77
C GLY A 132 -3.54 -7.06 15.09
N GLU A 133 -4.46 -7.94 14.67
CA GLU A 133 -4.10 -9.21 14.04
C GLU A 133 -3.38 -8.97 12.71
N SER A 134 -2.16 -9.50 12.60
CA SER A 134 -1.27 -9.28 11.45
C SER A 134 -1.06 -10.57 10.66
N THR A 135 -1.04 -10.44 9.33
CA THR A 135 -0.75 -11.56 8.41
C THR A 135 0.62 -11.39 7.76
N GLY A 136 1.16 -12.46 7.20
CA GLY A 136 2.37 -12.40 6.40
C GLY A 136 2.27 -11.39 5.23
N ALA A 137 1.10 -11.28 4.59
CA ALA A 137 0.81 -10.26 3.57
C ALA A 137 0.89 -8.82 4.11
N ALA A 138 0.50 -8.58 5.36
CA ALA A 138 0.64 -7.26 6.00
C ALA A 138 2.11 -6.91 6.26
N VAL A 139 2.90 -7.91 6.68
CA VAL A 139 4.33 -7.74 6.98
C VAL A 139 5.14 -7.41 5.72
N ILE A 140 4.95 -8.17 4.62
CA ILE A 140 5.72 -7.95 3.39
C ILE A 140 5.43 -6.61 2.71
N PHE A 141 4.32 -5.93 3.01
CA PHE A 141 3.99 -4.61 2.46
C PHE A 141 5.13 -3.59 2.62
N GLY A 142 5.96 -3.73 3.65
CA GLY A 142 7.15 -2.90 3.88
C GLY A 142 8.30 -3.13 2.89
N ALA A 143 8.36 -4.29 2.23
CA ALA A 143 9.38 -4.64 1.26
C ALA A 143 8.96 -4.28 -0.18
N THR A 144 9.93 -4.02 -1.07
CA THR A 144 9.66 -3.88 -2.51
C THR A 144 9.07 -5.18 -3.07
N GLY A 145 7.95 -5.05 -3.80
CA GLY A 145 7.20 -6.17 -4.35
C GLY A 145 6.17 -6.76 -3.39
N GLY A 146 6.15 -6.34 -2.12
CA GLY A 146 5.23 -6.89 -1.12
C GLY A 146 3.77 -6.50 -1.34
N VAL A 147 3.49 -5.30 -1.87
CA VAL A 147 2.12 -4.87 -2.20
C VAL A 147 1.59 -5.65 -3.39
N MET A 148 2.43 -5.75 -4.43
CA MET A 148 2.21 -6.58 -5.61
C MET A 148 1.94 -8.03 -5.21
N GLU A 149 2.83 -8.63 -4.42
CA GLU A 149 2.73 -10.01 -3.95
C GLU A 149 1.45 -10.24 -3.13
N ALA A 150 1.13 -9.38 -2.16
CA ALA A 150 -0.11 -9.49 -1.38
C ALA A 150 -1.39 -9.37 -2.23
N ALA A 151 -1.40 -8.45 -3.20
CA ALA A 151 -2.52 -8.26 -4.12
C ALA A 151 -2.68 -9.47 -5.05
N LEU A 152 -1.59 -10.01 -5.60
CA LEU A 152 -1.60 -11.18 -6.47
C LEU A 152 -2.04 -12.45 -5.71
N ARG A 153 -1.58 -12.62 -4.46
CA ARG A 153 -2.01 -13.73 -3.58
C ARG A 153 -3.54 -13.79 -3.47
N THR A 154 -4.18 -12.64 -3.25
CA THR A 154 -5.64 -12.57 -3.16
C THR A 154 -6.31 -12.66 -4.52
N ALA A 155 -5.77 -11.96 -5.53
CA ALA A 155 -6.38 -11.92 -6.85
C ALA A 155 -6.43 -13.30 -7.52
N TYR A 156 -5.39 -14.11 -7.37
CA TYR A 156 -5.34 -15.46 -7.92
C TYR A 156 -6.45 -16.34 -7.34
N GLU A 157 -6.54 -16.46 -6.02
CA GLU A 157 -7.50 -17.40 -5.40
C GLU A 157 -8.95 -16.94 -5.57
N VAL A 158 -9.18 -15.62 -5.55
CA VAL A 158 -10.52 -15.08 -5.81
C VAL A 158 -10.97 -15.34 -7.25
N HIS A 159 -10.06 -15.25 -8.22
CA HIS A 159 -10.36 -15.50 -9.64
C HIS A 159 -10.50 -16.99 -9.95
N THR A 160 -9.50 -17.79 -9.59
CA THR A 160 -9.40 -19.20 -9.98
C THR A 160 -10.22 -20.11 -9.07
N LYS A 161 -10.61 -19.64 -7.88
CA LYS A 161 -11.18 -20.46 -6.79
C LYS A 161 -10.29 -21.63 -6.38
N LYS A 162 -9.01 -21.59 -6.76
CA LYS A 162 -7.97 -22.57 -6.43
C LYS A 162 -6.99 -21.96 -5.45
N THR A 163 -6.41 -22.78 -4.59
CA THR A 163 -5.29 -22.36 -3.73
C THR A 163 -4.09 -22.00 -4.59
N LEU A 164 -3.45 -20.88 -4.30
CA LEU A 164 -2.27 -20.43 -5.03
C LEU A 164 -1.11 -21.42 -4.80
N PRO A 165 -0.57 -22.07 -5.85
CA PRO A 165 0.46 -23.11 -5.69
C PRO A 165 1.81 -22.56 -5.24
N ARG A 166 2.12 -21.30 -5.58
CA ARG A 166 3.36 -20.61 -5.18
C ARG A 166 3.01 -19.24 -4.60
N ILE A 167 3.20 -19.11 -3.29
CA ILE A 167 2.89 -17.90 -2.51
C ILE A 167 3.98 -16.83 -2.67
N ASP A 168 5.23 -17.26 -2.87
CA ASP A 168 6.41 -16.42 -2.96
C ASP A 168 6.73 -16.05 -4.42
N PHE A 169 6.59 -14.78 -4.78
CA PHE A 169 6.94 -14.26 -6.10
C PHE A 169 8.36 -13.68 -6.07
N GLU A 170 9.37 -14.55 -6.07
CA GLU A 170 10.78 -14.12 -5.97
C GLU A 170 11.21 -13.20 -7.10
N GLU A 171 10.58 -13.32 -8.27
CA GLU A 171 10.81 -12.50 -9.46
C GLU A 171 10.54 -11.01 -9.22
N VAL A 172 9.76 -10.66 -8.18
CA VAL A 172 9.50 -9.26 -7.80
C VAL A 172 10.31 -8.78 -6.59
N ARG A 173 11.08 -9.66 -5.93
CA ARG A 173 11.90 -9.34 -4.74
C ARG A 173 13.29 -8.81 -5.11
N GLY A 174 13.99 -8.14 -4.19
CA GLY A 174 15.35 -7.60 -4.42
C GLY A 174 15.45 -6.08 -4.68
N LEU A 175 16.59 -5.62 -5.22
CA LEU A 175 16.96 -4.18 -5.34
C LEU A 175 17.15 -3.69 -6.80
N ASP A 176 16.78 -4.50 -7.80
CA ASP A 176 16.84 -4.09 -9.20
C ASP A 176 15.77 -3.06 -9.55
N GLY A 177 16.15 -2.04 -10.32
CA GLY A 177 15.36 -0.83 -10.58
C GLY A 177 13.96 -1.06 -11.15
N VAL A 178 13.82 -2.06 -12.02
CA VAL A 178 12.55 -2.54 -12.59
C VAL A 178 12.61 -4.06 -12.66
N LYS A 179 11.57 -4.70 -12.14
CA LYS A 179 11.39 -6.15 -12.17
C LYS A 179 10.06 -6.49 -12.78
N THR A 180 9.97 -7.64 -13.43
CA THR A 180 8.78 -8.04 -14.17
C THR A 180 8.54 -9.53 -14.02
N ALA A 181 7.28 -9.90 -13.93
CA ALA A 181 6.86 -11.29 -13.91
C ALA A 181 5.60 -11.47 -14.76
N THR A 182 5.33 -12.70 -15.18
CA THR A 182 4.02 -13.09 -15.71
C THR A 182 3.48 -14.18 -14.80
N VAL A 183 2.29 -13.94 -14.24
CA VAL A 183 1.62 -14.90 -13.36
C VAL A 183 0.43 -15.46 -14.11
N ASP A 184 0.38 -16.78 -14.25
CA ASP A 184 -0.75 -17.44 -14.89
C ASP A 184 -1.90 -17.61 -13.91
N PHE A 185 -3.05 -17.04 -14.23
CA PHE A 185 -4.29 -17.12 -13.46
C PHE A 185 -5.22 -18.17 -14.09
N ASP A 186 -4.77 -19.43 -14.12
CA ASP A 186 -5.51 -20.55 -14.72
C ASP A 186 -5.82 -20.35 -16.22
N GLY A 187 -4.78 -20.04 -17.00
CA GLY A 187 -4.87 -19.77 -18.44
C GLY A 187 -4.92 -18.28 -18.81
N LEU A 188 -5.01 -17.39 -17.82
CA LEU A 188 -4.95 -15.93 -18.02
C LEU A 188 -3.57 -15.38 -17.63
N PRO A 189 -2.69 -15.02 -18.59
CA PRO A 189 -1.35 -14.51 -18.28
C PRO A 189 -1.39 -13.04 -17.79
N VAL A 190 -1.23 -12.85 -16.48
CA VAL A 190 -1.16 -11.53 -15.85
C VAL A 190 0.29 -11.04 -15.78
N LYS A 191 0.66 -10.19 -16.74
CA LYS A 191 1.95 -9.47 -16.75
C LYS A 191 1.99 -8.36 -15.70
N VAL A 192 2.99 -8.40 -14.83
CA VAL A 192 3.19 -7.42 -13.74
C VAL A 192 4.59 -6.81 -13.77
N ALA A 193 4.72 -5.60 -13.21
CA ALA A 193 5.99 -4.94 -13.00
C ALA A 193 6.10 -4.34 -11.59
N VAL A 194 7.30 -4.33 -11.03
CA VAL A 194 7.64 -3.61 -9.81
C VAL A 194 8.79 -2.67 -10.12
N CYS A 195 8.58 -1.39 -9.83
CA CYS A 195 9.52 -0.33 -10.13
C CYS A 195 9.83 0.44 -8.84
N HIS A 196 11.10 0.74 -8.60
CA HIS A 196 11.48 1.66 -7.55
C HIS A 196 12.28 2.85 -8.07
N THR A 197 12.25 3.95 -7.32
CA THR A 197 12.69 5.31 -7.70
C THR A 197 11.75 6.02 -8.67
N LEU A 198 11.65 7.35 -8.52
CA LEU A 198 10.84 8.17 -9.41
C LEU A 198 11.45 8.33 -10.81
N SER A 199 12.76 8.11 -10.97
CA SER A 199 13.39 8.13 -12.30
C SER A 199 12.93 6.95 -13.15
N ASN A 200 12.95 5.74 -12.57
CA ASN A 200 12.42 4.56 -13.26
C ASN A 200 10.92 4.69 -13.48
N ALA A 201 10.19 5.25 -12.50
CA ALA A 201 8.75 5.49 -12.64
C ALA A 201 8.44 6.43 -13.81
N ARG A 202 9.23 7.49 -14.02
CA ARG A 202 9.07 8.39 -15.17
C ARG A 202 9.20 7.62 -16.50
N ALA A 203 10.27 6.83 -16.65
CA ALA A 203 10.48 6.05 -17.87
C ALA A 203 9.31 5.09 -18.13
N MET A 204 8.85 4.39 -17.09
CA MET A 204 7.71 3.48 -17.17
C MET A 204 6.40 4.19 -17.52
N MET A 205 6.18 5.40 -17.01
CA MET A 205 5.01 6.20 -17.34
C MET A 205 5.02 6.69 -18.78
N GLU A 206 6.17 7.08 -19.32
CA GLU A 206 6.27 7.44 -20.75
C GLU A 206 6.03 6.21 -21.65
N GLU A 207 6.51 5.02 -21.28
CA GLU A 207 6.17 3.78 -22.00
C GLU A 207 4.66 3.51 -22.00
N VAL A 208 4.01 3.71 -20.86
CA VAL A 208 2.55 3.51 -20.73
C VAL A 208 1.77 4.56 -21.51
N ARG A 209 2.17 5.84 -21.43
CA ARG A 209 1.59 6.92 -22.23
C ARG A 209 1.70 6.65 -23.73
N ASN A 210 2.81 6.05 -24.16
CA ASN A 210 3.06 5.64 -25.55
C ASN A 210 2.43 4.29 -25.93
N GLY A 211 1.41 3.84 -25.19
CA GLY A 211 0.58 2.68 -25.56
C GLY A 211 0.91 1.38 -24.85
N ASN A 212 1.74 1.40 -23.79
CA ASN A 212 2.07 0.22 -22.97
C ASN A 212 2.56 -0.98 -23.84
N PRO A 213 3.65 -0.84 -24.61
CA PRO A 213 4.08 -1.83 -25.60
C PRO A 213 4.43 -3.20 -24.99
N ARG A 214 4.75 -3.23 -23.70
CA ARG A 214 5.08 -4.46 -22.95
C ARG A 214 3.82 -5.23 -22.51
N GLY A 215 2.66 -4.58 -22.55
CA GLY A 215 1.36 -5.15 -22.21
C GLY A 215 1.25 -5.47 -20.71
N PHE A 216 1.80 -4.63 -19.83
CA PHE A 216 1.60 -4.82 -18.40
C PHE A 216 0.13 -4.63 -18.01
N HIS A 217 -0.31 -5.35 -16.98
CA HIS A 217 -1.64 -5.20 -16.41
C HIS A 217 -1.61 -4.51 -15.06
N PHE A 218 -0.59 -4.78 -14.25
CA PHE A 218 -0.47 -4.25 -12.90
C PHE A 218 0.96 -3.86 -12.58
N ILE A 219 1.15 -2.65 -12.06
CA ILE A 219 2.46 -2.05 -11.83
C ILE A 219 2.54 -1.50 -10.41
N GLU A 220 3.51 -1.98 -9.63
CA GLU A 220 3.87 -1.39 -8.34
C GLU A 220 4.94 -0.32 -8.53
N VAL A 221 4.75 0.86 -7.93
CA VAL A 221 5.73 1.95 -7.94
C VAL A 221 6.04 2.42 -6.53
N MET A 222 7.32 2.36 -6.18
CA MET A 222 7.85 2.84 -4.90
C MET A 222 8.89 3.94 -5.12
N ALA A 223 8.76 5.09 -4.45
CA ALA A 223 9.69 6.21 -4.68
C ALA A 223 11.12 5.96 -4.12
N CYS A 224 11.27 5.16 -3.07
CA CYS A 224 12.55 4.92 -2.41
C CYS A 224 13.27 3.70 -2.99
N PRO A 225 14.61 3.72 -3.14
CA PRO A 225 15.40 2.52 -3.43
C PRO A 225 15.17 1.44 -2.37
N GLY A 226 14.85 0.22 -2.80
CA GLY A 226 14.50 -0.89 -1.90
C GLY A 226 13.16 -0.73 -1.18
N GLY A 227 12.31 0.23 -1.57
CA GLY A 227 10.95 0.37 -1.04
C GLY A 227 10.92 0.96 0.37
N CYS A 228 9.88 0.64 1.13
CA CYS A 228 9.63 1.26 2.43
C CYS A 228 10.72 0.93 3.48
N ILE A 229 11.37 -0.24 3.42
CA ILE A 229 12.50 -0.59 4.30
C ILE A 229 13.74 0.30 4.13
N GLY A 230 13.84 1.00 3.00
CA GLY A 230 14.86 2.02 2.69
C GLY A 230 14.33 3.45 2.79
N GLY A 231 13.13 3.64 3.34
CA GLY A 231 12.47 4.95 3.40
C GLY A 231 13.22 5.97 4.25
N ALA A 232 13.05 7.26 3.93
CA ALA A 232 13.75 8.36 4.58
C ALA A 232 13.44 8.55 6.09
N GLY A 233 12.39 7.88 6.60
CA GLY A 233 12.06 7.85 8.02
C GLY A 233 12.83 6.79 8.82
N GLN A 234 13.55 5.90 8.14
CA GLN A 234 14.34 4.84 8.77
C GLN A 234 15.67 5.37 9.33
N PRO A 235 16.29 4.68 10.31
CA PRO A 235 17.65 4.97 10.74
C PRO A 235 18.63 4.99 9.57
N TYR A 236 19.53 5.97 9.57
CA TYR A 236 20.53 6.15 8.52
C TYR A 236 21.35 4.87 8.34
N HIS A 237 21.49 4.44 7.10
CA HIS A 237 22.34 3.32 6.73
C HIS A 237 23.76 3.76 6.34
N HIS A 238 24.06 5.07 6.32
CA HIS A 238 25.38 5.64 6.03
C HIS A 238 26.05 5.09 4.75
N GLY A 239 25.26 4.86 3.69
CA GLY A 239 25.73 4.29 2.43
C GLY A 239 25.84 2.75 2.42
N ASN A 240 25.62 2.07 3.55
CA ASN A 240 25.64 0.62 3.61
C ASN A 240 24.29 0.00 3.19
N SER A 241 24.19 -0.41 1.93
CA SER A 241 23.02 -1.09 1.38
C SER A 241 22.74 -2.47 2.00
N ASP A 242 23.70 -3.11 2.68
CA ASP A 242 23.46 -4.39 3.37
C ASP A 242 22.42 -4.25 4.49
N ILE A 243 22.32 -3.06 5.10
CA ILE A 243 21.32 -2.78 6.14
C ILE A 243 19.91 -2.89 5.55
N ILE A 244 19.71 -2.36 4.34
CA ILE A 244 18.44 -2.42 3.61
C ILE A 244 18.11 -3.87 3.28
N ARG A 245 19.10 -4.65 2.82
CA ARG A 245 18.94 -6.09 2.54
C ARG A 245 18.53 -6.88 3.80
N LYS A 246 19.23 -6.68 4.92
CA LYS A 246 18.93 -7.36 6.19
C LYS A 246 17.54 -7.04 6.72
N ARG A 247 17.08 -5.79 6.56
CA ARG A 247 15.69 -5.40 6.90
C ARG A 247 14.69 -6.17 6.03
N MET A 248 14.94 -6.25 4.73
CA MET A 248 14.11 -6.98 3.78
C MET A 248 14.06 -8.49 4.10
N GLU A 249 15.21 -9.11 4.36
CA GLU A 249 15.32 -10.53 4.76
C GLU A 249 14.54 -10.82 6.05
N ALA A 250 14.63 -9.93 7.04
CA ALA A 250 13.88 -10.08 8.29
C ALA A 250 12.37 -10.02 8.05
N THR A 251 11.89 -9.12 7.19
CA THR A 251 10.48 -9.02 6.81
C THR A 251 9.97 -10.28 6.11
N TYR A 252 10.72 -10.84 5.17
CA TYR A 252 10.32 -12.07 4.48
C TYR A 252 10.39 -13.31 5.40
N ARG A 253 11.36 -13.36 6.31
CA ARG A 253 11.42 -14.42 7.34
C ARG A 253 10.21 -14.39 8.25
N GLU A 254 9.76 -13.20 8.65
CA GLU A 254 8.55 -13.03 9.45
C GLU A 254 7.29 -13.49 8.69
N ASP A 255 7.12 -13.11 7.41
CA ASP A 255 6.02 -13.61 6.57
C ASP A 255 6.01 -15.14 6.47
N ALA A 256 7.18 -15.77 6.28
CA ALA A 256 7.30 -17.22 6.24
C ALA A 256 6.96 -17.89 7.58
N GLY A 257 7.17 -17.18 8.70
CA GLY A 257 6.87 -17.67 10.05
C GLY A 257 5.42 -17.47 10.50
N LYS A 258 4.61 -16.64 9.81
CA LYS A 258 3.22 -16.38 10.20
C LYS A 258 2.30 -17.57 9.85
N PRO A 259 1.36 -17.93 10.74
CA PRO A 259 0.37 -18.98 10.46
C PRO A 259 -0.61 -18.55 9.35
N ILE A 260 -0.94 -17.26 9.27
CA ILE A 260 -1.81 -16.69 8.24
C ILE A 260 -0.96 -15.77 7.35
N ARG A 261 -0.82 -16.13 6.07
CA ARG A 261 0.02 -15.41 5.10
C ARG A 261 -0.78 -14.62 4.06
N LYS A 262 -2.11 -14.74 4.06
CA LYS A 262 -3.00 -14.09 3.09
C LYS A 262 -4.03 -13.25 3.83
N SER A 263 -4.20 -11.99 3.42
CA SER A 263 -5.09 -11.05 4.12
C SER A 263 -6.55 -11.50 4.16
N HIS A 264 -7.03 -12.18 3.11
CA HIS A 264 -8.41 -12.65 3.02
C HIS A 264 -8.72 -13.87 3.92
N GLU A 265 -7.71 -14.43 4.59
CA GLU A 265 -7.87 -15.48 5.61
C GLU A 265 -7.83 -14.93 7.04
N ASN A 266 -7.56 -13.62 7.22
CA ASN A 266 -7.54 -13.01 8.55
C ASN A 266 -8.97 -12.98 9.14
N PRO A 267 -9.21 -13.61 10.30
CA PRO A 267 -10.53 -13.65 10.93
C PRO A 267 -11.12 -12.26 11.23
N ASP A 268 -10.30 -11.31 11.67
CA ASP A 268 -10.74 -9.94 11.98
C ASP A 268 -11.15 -9.19 10.70
N ILE A 269 -10.44 -9.40 9.60
CA ILE A 269 -10.80 -8.84 8.29
C ILE A 269 -12.11 -9.48 7.76
N ILE A 270 -12.26 -10.80 7.87
CA ILE A 270 -13.51 -11.46 7.49
C ILE A 270 -14.68 -10.91 8.32
N ALA A 271 -14.47 -10.76 9.64
CA ALA A 271 -15.48 -10.25 10.55
C ALA A 271 -15.89 -8.81 10.23
N ILE A 272 -14.94 -7.88 10.04
CA ILE A 272 -15.27 -6.47 9.75
C ILE A 272 -15.99 -6.31 8.41
N TYR A 273 -15.64 -7.09 7.38
CA TYR A 273 -16.39 -7.06 6.13
C TYR A 273 -17.81 -7.58 6.33
N LYS A 274 -18.00 -8.68 7.05
CA LYS A 274 -19.33 -9.23 7.34
C LYS A 274 -20.19 -8.32 8.21
N GLU A 275 -19.60 -7.69 9.23
CA GLU A 275 -20.31 -6.87 10.24
C GLU A 275 -20.56 -5.43 9.75
N TYR A 276 -19.64 -4.87 8.95
CA TYR A 276 -19.60 -3.44 8.68
C TYR A 276 -19.56 -3.10 7.18
N TYR A 277 -18.55 -3.57 6.44
CA TYR A 277 -18.33 -3.09 5.06
C TYR A 277 -19.20 -3.76 3.99
N GLY A 278 -19.73 -4.95 4.26
CA GLY A 278 -20.36 -5.82 3.27
C GLY A 278 -19.32 -6.47 2.37
N GLU A 279 -19.12 -5.93 1.17
CA GLU A 279 -18.24 -6.49 0.15
C GLU A 279 -17.09 -5.57 -0.24
N PRO A 280 -15.91 -6.11 -0.62
CA PRO A 280 -14.82 -5.33 -1.19
C PRO A 280 -15.27 -4.54 -2.43
N CYS A 281 -14.91 -3.26 -2.48
CA CYS A 281 -15.34 -2.32 -3.52
C CYS A 281 -16.88 -2.10 -3.59
N GLY A 282 -17.65 -2.50 -2.57
CA GLY A 282 -19.05 -2.08 -2.38
C GLY A 282 -19.15 -0.63 -1.89
N HIS A 283 -20.37 -0.08 -1.81
CA HIS A 283 -20.62 1.35 -1.54
C HIS A 283 -19.84 1.90 -0.32
N LEU A 284 -20.02 1.31 0.86
CA LEU A 284 -19.37 1.79 2.10
C LEU A 284 -17.85 1.59 2.07
N SER A 285 -17.39 0.43 1.59
CA SER A 285 -15.95 0.17 1.48
C SER A 285 -15.29 1.13 0.48
N HIS A 286 -15.98 1.53 -0.59
CA HIS A 286 -15.48 2.49 -1.56
C HIS A 286 -15.43 3.91 -0.96
N GLU A 287 -16.49 4.33 -0.27
CA GLU A 287 -16.52 5.62 0.41
C GLU A 287 -15.38 5.77 1.43
N GLN A 288 -15.12 4.73 2.23
CA GLN A 288 -14.17 4.83 3.34
C GLN A 288 -12.75 4.39 2.99
N LEU A 289 -12.57 3.39 2.14
CA LEU A 289 -11.28 2.75 1.88
C LEU A 289 -10.70 3.07 0.50
N HIS A 290 -11.43 3.83 -0.33
CA HIS A 290 -10.94 4.34 -1.61
C HIS A 290 -10.86 5.87 -1.62
N THR A 291 -10.18 6.42 -2.63
CA THR A 291 -9.90 7.84 -2.80
C THR A 291 -9.91 8.23 -4.26
N LYS A 292 -9.74 9.52 -4.51
CA LYS A 292 -9.59 10.15 -5.82
C LYS A 292 -8.30 10.96 -5.88
N TYR A 293 -7.86 11.26 -7.09
CA TYR A 293 -6.65 12.02 -7.36
C TYR A 293 -6.99 13.33 -8.04
N PHE A 294 -6.07 14.29 -7.99
CA PHE A 294 -6.30 15.65 -8.48
C PHE A 294 -5.17 16.07 -9.40
N ASP A 295 -5.49 16.72 -10.51
CA ASP A 295 -4.50 17.41 -11.33
C ASP A 295 -3.86 18.55 -10.53
N ARG A 296 -2.57 18.40 -10.24
CA ARG A 296 -1.73 19.38 -9.54
C ARG A 296 -0.59 19.87 -10.44
N SER A 297 -0.71 19.70 -11.76
CA SER A 297 0.25 20.23 -12.73
C SER A 297 0.30 21.75 -12.65
N THR A 298 1.48 22.33 -12.88
CA THR A 298 1.63 23.78 -12.94
C THR A 298 0.95 24.28 -14.20
N LYS A 299 -0.18 24.99 -14.04
CA LYS A 299 -0.83 25.71 -15.13
C LYS A 299 -0.11 27.04 -15.30
N VAL A 300 0.62 27.21 -16.40
CA VAL A 300 1.15 28.51 -16.80
C VAL A 300 0.01 29.22 -17.53
N GLU A 301 -0.63 30.17 -16.85
CA GLU A 301 -1.59 31.07 -17.49
C GLU A 301 -0.79 32.16 -18.21
N PHE A 302 -0.92 32.23 -19.53
CA PHE A 302 -0.45 33.38 -20.27
C PHE A 302 -1.56 34.43 -20.20
N GLU A 303 -1.32 35.53 -19.47
CA GLU A 303 -2.14 36.73 -19.59
C GLU A 303 -1.97 37.27 -21.01
N GLY A 304 -3.04 37.18 -21.80
CA GLY A 304 -3.13 37.73 -23.15
C GLY A 304 -3.49 39.20 -23.17
#